data_AF-A0A9N9QZ27-F1
#
_entry.id   AF-A0A9N9QZ27-F1
#
_cell.length_a   1.000
_cell.length_b   1.000
_cell.length_c   1.000
_cell.angle_alpha   90.00
_cell.angle_beta   90.00
_cell.angle_gamma   90.00
#
_symmetry.space_group_name_H-M   'P 1'
#
loop_
_entity.id
_entity.type
_entity.pdbx_description
1 polymer ?
#
loop_
_entity_poly.entity_id
_entity_poly.type
_entity_poly.pdbx_seq_one_letter_code
_entity_poly.pdbx_strand_id
1 'polypeptide(L)'
;MKKAITTSLFPLRCDKTPSILVLLASVSMKRQKQSEPSAGMRGIIVYDGRRDNAWRVTHASMYPDPDLGEYDIGGEKFTLMDGIVGLAHSPTQGLLYYQPLATDRVFSVSTAVLAAGPPAEGTDLPVNLVGRKSSQGLGIAVDPRDDTIIFSPLTETAIAAWNPITNSHK
;
A
#
# COMPACT_ATOMS: atom_id res chain seq x y z
N MET A 1 25.30 -14.01 0.40
CA MET A 1 24.77 -13.39 1.63
C MET A 1 23.27 -13.19 1.46
N LYS A 2 22.44 -13.92 2.22
CA LYS A 2 20.98 -13.78 2.17
C LYS A 2 20.61 -12.52 2.96
N LYS A 3 20.09 -11.47 2.30
CA LYS A 3 19.57 -10.29 3.00
C LYS A 3 18.19 -10.64 3.56
N ALA A 4 18.01 -10.46 4.86
CA ALA A 4 16.72 -10.58 5.51
C ALA A 4 15.81 -9.47 5.00
N ILE A 5 14.65 -9.86 4.45
CA ILE A 5 13.54 -8.95 4.18
C ILE A 5 12.84 -8.76 5.53
N THR A 6 12.78 -7.53 6.03
CA THR A 6 12.01 -7.21 7.23
C THR A 6 10.53 -7.23 6.85
N THR A 7 9.86 -8.33 7.18
CA THR A 7 8.40 -8.44 7.12
C THR A 7 7.83 -7.67 8.31
N SER A 8 7.22 -6.50 8.06
CA SER A 8 6.39 -5.85 9.07
C SER A 8 5.06 -6.61 9.17
N LEU A 9 5.03 -7.59 10.07
CA LEU A 9 3.78 -8.24 10.48
C LEU A 9 3.10 -7.26 11.44
N PHE A 10 1.93 -6.73 11.08
CA PHE A 10 1.11 -5.96 12.02
C PHE A 10 0.26 -6.96 12.83
N PRO A 11 0.54 -7.18 14.13
CA PRO A 11 -0.36 -7.94 14.97
C PRO A 11 -1.58 -7.06 15.32
N LEU A 12 -2.70 -7.25 14.63
CA LEU A 12 -3.97 -6.73 15.14
C LEU A 12 -4.41 -7.65 16.28
N ARG A 13 -4.22 -7.19 17.52
CA ARG A 13 -4.61 -7.94 18.72
C ARG A 13 -6.13 -8.01 18.81
N CYS A 14 -6.58 -9.22 19.10
CA CYS A 14 -7.93 -9.74 19.01
C CYS A 14 -8.82 -9.31 20.19
N ASP A 15 -9.99 -8.72 19.90
CA ASP A 15 -11.21 -8.97 20.67
C ASP A 15 -12.46 -8.77 19.76
N LYS A 16 -13.08 -9.90 19.36
CA LYS A 16 -14.48 -10.06 18.87
C LYS A 16 -14.99 -9.32 17.61
N THR A 17 -14.23 -9.29 16.51
CA THR A 17 -14.76 -9.01 15.14
C THR A 17 -13.91 -9.76 14.09
N PRO A 18 -14.42 -10.08 12.88
CA PRO A 18 -13.82 -11.10 12.00
C PRO A 18 -12.38 -10.76 11.62
N SER A 19 -11.46 -11.66 12.00
CA SER A 19 -10.01 -11.56 11.80
C SER A 19 -9.62 -11.73 10.34
N ILE A 20 -9.83 -10.70 9.52
CA ILE A 20 -9.22 -10.64 8.19
C ILE A 20 -7.84 -10.03 8.35
N LEU A 21 -6.82 -10.83 8.06
CA LEU A 21 -5.45 -10.38 7.99
C LEU A 21 -5.18 -9.99 6.53
N VAL A 22 -5.23 -8.69 6.23
CA VAL A 22 -4.75 -8.20 4.93
C VAL A 22 -3.24 -8.07 5.01
N LEU A 23 -2.50 -9.02 4.43
CA LEU A 23 -1.05 -8.88 4.31
C LEU A 23 -0.50 -9.74 3.19
N LEU A 24 -0.02 -9.07 2.13
CA LEU A 24 1.32 -9.20 1.56
C LEU A 24 1.40 -8.28 0.32
N ALA A 25 2.19 -7.20 0.45
CA ALA A 25 2.81 -6.55 -0.69
C ALA A 25 4.15 -7.27 -0.94
N SER A 26 4.30 -7.93 -2.08
CA SER A 26 5.56 -8.59 -2.42
C SER A 26 6.58 -7.54 -2.86
N VAL A 27 7.50 -7.14 -1.97
CA VAL A 27 8.66 -6.31 -2.33
C VAL A 27 9.86 -7.23 -2.57
N SER A 28 10.31 -7.34 -3.83
CA SER A 28 11.55 -8.05 -4.17
C SER A 28 12.66 -7.06 -4.51
N MET A 29 13.42 -6.62 -3.51
CA MET A 29 14.72 -5.98 -3.71
C MET A 29 15.77 -7.02 -4.16
N LYS A 30 15.63 -7.56 -5.38
CA LYS A 30 16.79 -8.11 -6.08
C LYS A 30 17.49 -6.94 -6.76
N ARG A 31 18.82 -6.97 -6.84
CA ARG A 31 19.58 -6.14 -7.78
C ARG A 31 18.99 -6.45 -9.17
N GLN A 32 18.03 -5.65 -9.62
CA GLN A 32 17.43 -5.82 -10.93
C GLN A 32 18.45 -5.31 -11.93
N LYS A 33 19.15 -6.24 -12.56
CA LYS A 33 19.55 -6.03 -13.94
C LYS A 33 18.23 -6.01 -14.70
N GLN A 34 17.87 -4.86 -15.27
CA GLN A 34 16.66 -4.59 -16.04
C GLN A 34 16.22 -5.81 -16.87
N SER A 35 15.33 -6.65 -16.35
CA SER A 35 14.73 -7.76 -17.11
C SER A 35 13.36 -8.06 -16.52
N GLU A 36 12.36 -7.61 -17.25
CA GLU A 36 10.91 -7.82 -17.12
C GLU A 36 10.21 -7.26 -15.86
N PRO A 37 9.13 -6.45 -16.05
CA PRO A 37 8.27 -6.03 -14.94
C PRO A 37 7.56 -7.28 -14.38
N SER A 38 8.02 -7.76 -13.23
CA SER A 38 7.51 -9.01 -12.66
C SER A 38 5.97 -8.97 -12.55
N ALA A 39 5.31 -9.89 -13.26
CA ALA A 39 3.86 -9.92 -13.37
C ALA A 39 3.15 -10.20 -12.01
N GLY A 40 3.90 -10.64 -11.00
CA GLY A 40 3.38 -11.12 -9.72
C GLY A 40 3.20 -10.09 -8.60
N MET A 41 3.63 -8.83 -8.74
CA MET A 41 3.67 -7.86 -7.62
C MET A 41 2.51 -6.85 -7.57
N ARG A 42 1.52 -7.00 -8.44
CA ARG A 42 0.42 -6.02 -8.62
C ARG A 42 -0.88 -6.56 -8.06
N GLY A 43 -1.16 -6.25 -6.80
CA GLY A 43 -2.32 -6.82 -6.11
C GLY A 43 -2.13 -6.89 -4.60
N ILE A 44 -3.24 -6.95 -3.89
CA ILE A 44 -3.27 -7.17 -2.44
C ILE A 44 -3.70 -8.62 -2.22
N ILE A 45 -2.96 -9.35 -1.38
CA ILE A 45 -3.40 -10.67 -0.90
C ILE A 45 -4.18 -10.46 0.39
N VAL A 46 -5.40 -10.96 0.40
CA VAL A 46 -6.29 -10.99 1.56
C VAL A 46 -6.26 -12.41 2.12
N TYR A 47 -5.99 -12.56 3.41
CA TYR A 47 -6.04 -13.84 4.10
C TYR A 47 -7.13 -13.83 5.18
N ASP A 48 -8.04 -14.80 5.07
CA ASP A 48 -9.07 -15.08 6.06
C ASP A 48 -8.57 -16.21 6.98
N GLY A 49 -8.10 -15.83 8.17
CA GLY A 49 -7.58 -16.79 9.14
C GLY A 49 -8.64 -17.72 9.74
N ARG A 50 -9.94 -17.40 9.63
CA ARG A 50 -11.01 -18.29 10.12
C ARG A 50 -11.27 -19.43 9.15
N ARG A 51 -11.13 -19.18 7.85
CA ARG A 51 -11.38 -20.15 6.78
C ARG A 51 -10.10 -20.77 6.23
N ASP A 52 -8.95 -20.32 6.73
CA ASP A 52 -7.62 -20.65 6.20
C ASP A 52 -7.56 -20.53 4.68
N ASN A 53 -8.05 -19.40 4.17
CA ASN A 53 -8.18 -19.14 2.75
C ASN A 53 -7.56 -17.80 2.38
N ALA A 54 -6.91 -17.72 1.23
CA ALA A 54 -6.35 -16.49 0.69
C ALA A 54 -6.83 -16.24 -0.73
N TRP A 55 -7.08 -14.99 -1.06
CA TRP A 55 -7.34 -14.56 -2.43
C TRP A 55 -6.59 -13.28 -2.75
N ARG A 56 -6.39 -13.06 -4.04
CA ARG A 56 -5.78 -11.85 -4.57
C ARG A 56 -6.85 -10.91 -5.07
N VAL A 57 -6.71 -9.64 -4.76
CA VAL A 57 -7.45 -8.56 -5.41
C VAL A 57 -6.49 -7.72 -6.23
N THR A 58 -6.96 -7.21 -7.36
CA THR A 58 -6.18 -6.41 -8.30
C THR A 58 -6.98 -5.23 -8.80
N HIS A 59 -6.35 -4.08 -8.95
CA HIS A 59 -6.95 -2.88 -9.54
C HIS A 59 -5.87 -2.11 -10.31
N ALA A 60 -6.26 -1.30 -11.29
CA ALA A 60 -5.31 -0.54 -12.13
C ALA A 60 -4.42 0.43 -11.32
N SER A 61 -4.93 1.02 -10.25
CA SER A 61 -4.15 1.88 -9.33
C SER A 61 -3.07 1.14 -8.52
N MET A 62 -3.02 -0.19 -8.59
CA MET A 62 -1.96 -1.00 -7.96
C MET A 62 -0.73 -1.12 -8.85
N TYR A 63 -0.80 -0.61 -10.09
CA TYR A 63 0.32 -0.53 -11.01
C TYR A 63 1.16 0.70 -10.72
N PRO A 64 2.49 0.62 -10.95
CA PRO A 64 3.35 1.81 -10.95
C PRO A 64 2.89 2.80 -12.02
N ASP A 65 2.93 4.09 -11.71
CA ASP A 65 2.72 5.17 -12.66
C ASP A 65 4.00 5.33 -13.51
N PRO A 66 3.96 5.13 -14.84
CA PRO A 66 5.14 5.19 -15.70
C PRO A 66 5.86 6.54 -15.67
N ASP A 67 5.14 7.62 -15.34
CA ASP A 67 5.70 8.97 -15.29
C ASP A 67 6.40 9.26 -13.96
N LEU A 68 6.22 8.40 -12.94
CA LEU A 68 6.78 8.54 -11.59
C LEU A 68 7.75 7.41 -11.23
N GLY A 69 8.36 6.79 -12.24
CA GLY A 69 9.37 5.74 -12.08
C GLY A 69 10.77 6.23 -11.72
N GLU A 70 11.09 7.50 -11.93
CA GLU A 70 12.36 8.13 -11.52
C GLU A 70 12.21 8.78 -10.13
N TYR A 71 13.19 8.53 -9.26
CA TYR A 71 13.29 9.09 -7.92
C TYR A 71 14.53 9.95 -7.85
N ASP A 72 14.44 11.06 -7.13
CA ASP A 72 15.56 11.92 -6.78
C ASP A 72 15.61 12.00 -5.25
N ILE A 73 16.70 11.53 -4.65
CA ILE A 73 16.93 11.60 -3.21
C ILE A 73 18.29 12.24 -2.98
N GLY A 74 18.29 13.48 -2.50
CA GLY A 74 19.53 14.22 -2.23
C GLY A 74 20.40 14.44 -3.48
N GLY A 75 19.80 14.49 -4.69
CA GLY A 75 20.50 14.65 -5.95
C GLY A 75 20.95 13.34 -6.61
N GLU A 76 20.77 12.19 -5.95
CA GLU A 76 20.98 10.87 -6.56
C GLU A 76 19.70 10.38 -7.22
N LYS A 77 19.80 10.05 -8.51
CA LYS A 77 18.68 9.60 -9.32
C LYS A 77 18.72 8.11 -9.61
N PHE A 78 17.58 7.44 -9.46
CA PHE A 78 17.43 6.03 -9.80
C PHE A 78 16.00 5.74 -10.29
N THR A 79 15.82 4.62 -10.97
CA THR A 79 14.53 4.20 -11.52
C THR A 79 14.05 2.92 -10.85
N LEU A 80 12.82 2.92 -10.33
CA LEU A 80 12.15 1.76 -9.76
C LEU A 80 10.66 1.79 -10.15
N MET A 81 10.21 0.72 -10.81
CA MET A 81 8.83 0.55 -11.26
C MET A 81 8.10 -0.47 -10.39
N ASP A 82 8.23 -0.34 -9.07
CA ASP A 82 7.59 -1.24 -8.13
C ASP A 82 6.12 -0.85 -7.89
N GLY A 83 5.27 -1.88 -7.77
CA GLY A 83 3.86 -1.75 -7.43
C GLY A 83 3.65 -1.41 -5.95
N ILE A 84 2.60 -1.95 -5.34
CA ILE A 84 2.23 -1.66 -3.95
C ILE A 84 3.40 -1.92 -3.00
N VAL A 85 3.75 -0.92 -2.19
CA VAL A 85 4.75 -1.01 -1.12
C VAL A 85 4.24 -0.47 0.20
N GLY A 86 3.31 0.49 0.17
CA GLY A 86 2.70 1.07 1.36
C GLY A 86 1.30 0.51 1.56
N LEU A 87 1.01 0.06 2.78
CA LEU A 87 -0.31 -0.37 3.26
C LEU A 87 -0.53 0.20 4.66
N ALA A 88 -1.68 0.81 4.90
CA ALA A 88 -2.08 1.26 6.23
C ALA A 88 -3.58 1.05 6.44
N HIS A 89 -3.95 0.48 7.59
CA HIS A 89 -5.35 0.21 7.92
C HIS A 89 -5.88 1.31 8.86
N SER A 90 -7.04 1.87 8.52
CA SER A 90 -7.88 2.67 9.41
C SER A 90 -9.01 1.79 9.95
N PRO A 91 -8.96 1.38 11.23
CA PRO A 91 -10.06 0.64 11.85
C PRO A 91 -11.33 1.49 11.97
N THR A 92 -11.17 2.79 12.24
CA THR A 92 -12.29 3.73 12.45
C THR A 92 -13.10 3.93 11.18
N GLN A 93 -12.45 4.03 10.02
CA GLN A 93 -13.14 4.18 8.74
C GLN A 93 -13.43 2.84 8.04
N GLY A 94 -12.84 1.74 8.51
CA GLY A 94 -12.91 0.45 7.82
C GLY A 94 -12.27 0.49 6.42
N LEU A 95 -11.18 1.24 6.30
CA LEU A 95 -10.46 1.44 5.04
C LEU A 95 -9.05 0.89 5.10
N LEU A 96 -8.61 0.29 3.99
CA LEU A 96 -7.21 0.03 3.72
C LEU A 96 -6.69 1.10 2.77
N TYR A 97 -5.79 1.93 3.26
CA TYR A 97 -4.98 2.81 2.42
C TYR A 97 -3.82 2.03 1.81
N TYR A 98 -3.50 2.34 0.55
CA TYR A 98 -2.35 1.76 -0.11
C TYR A 98 -1.74 2.72 -1.14
N GLN A 99 -0.48 2.47 -1.47
CA GLN A 99 0.22 3.16 -2.54
C GLN A 99 1.24 2.23 -3.23
N PRO A 100 1.32 2.25 -4.57
CA PRO A 100 2.51 1.86 -5.31
C PRO A 100 3.76 2.66 -4.90
N LEU A 101 4.96 2.14 -5.20
CA LEU A 101 6.19 2.91 -4.98
C LEU A 101 6.30 4.04 -6.00
N ALA A 102 6.09 3.72 -7.28
CA ALA A 102 6.11 4.70 -8.37
C ALA A 102 4.75 5.42 -8.45
N THR A 103 4.38 6.16 -7.40
CA THR A 103 3.25 7.09 -7.45
C THR A 103 3.33 8.15 -6.36
N ASP A 104 2.78 9.32 -6.63
CA ASP A 104 2.50 10.33 -5.62
C ASP A 104 1.11 10.12 -4.97
N ARG A 105 0.27 9.26 -5.53
CA ARG A 105 -1.12 9.07 -5.11
C ARG A 105 -1.22 8.16 -3.88
N VAL A 106 -2.27 8.38 -3.09
CA VAL A 106 -2.71 7.48 -2.02
C VAL A 106 -4.12 7.03 -2.36
N PHE A 107 -4.35 5.73 -2.35
CA PHE A 107 -5.64 5.12 -2.66
C PHE A 107 -6.24 4.48 -1.41
N SER A 108 -7.55 4.25 -1.43
CA SER A 108 -8.24 3.46 -0.42
C SER A 108 -9.20 2.46 -1.03
N VAL A 109 -9.47 1.39 -0.29
CA VAL A 109 -10.52 0.42 -0.56
C VAL A 109 -11.12 -0.02 0.77
N SER A 110 -12.44 -0.27 0.81
CA SER A 110 -13.10 -0.75 2.03
C SER A 110 -12.60 -2.14 2.41
N THR A 111 -12.27 -2.33 3.69
CA THR A 111 -11.91 -3.65 4.22
C THR A 111 -13.09 -4.62 4.19
N ALA A 112 -14.33 -4.13 4.26
CA ALA A 112 -15.53 -4.96 4.11
C ALA A 112 -15.68 -5.52 2.69
N VAL A 113 -15.25 -4.77 1.67
CA VAL A 113 -15.20 -5.28 0.29
C VAL A 113 -14.11 -6.34 0.15
N LEU A 114 -12.92 -6.07 0.70
CA LEU A 114 -11.83 -7.04 0.72
C LEU A 114 -12.20 -8.32 1.48
N ALA A 115 -12.97 -8.19 2.55
CA ALA A 115 -13.48 -9.25 3.43
C ALA A 115 -14.48 -10.20 2.79
N ALA A 116 -15.18 -9.74 1.74
CA ALA A 116 -16.34 -10.43 1.19
C ALA A 116 -16.00 -11.78 0.54
N GLY A 117 -14.71 -12.01 0.25
CA GLY A 117 -14.21 -13.19 -0.45
C GLY A 117 -13.53 -12.81 -1.77
N PRO A 118 -13.12 -13.82 -2.57
CA PRO A 118 -12.57 -13.57 -3.88
C PRO A 118 -13.59 -12.81 -4.76
N PRO A 119 -13.18 -11.71 -5.43
CA PRO A 119 -14.08 -10.98 -6.32
C PRO A 119 -14.51 -11.88 -7.48
N ALA A 120 -15.77 -11.73 -7.92
CA ALA A 120 -16.24 -12.38 -9.12
C ALA A 120 -15.46 -11.87 -10.35
N GLU A 121 -15.30 -12.73 -11.35
CA GLU A 121 -14.59 -12.38 -12.58
C GLU A 121 -15.23 -11.14 -13.24
N GLY A 122 -14.40 -10.19 -13.67
CA GLY A 122 -14.86 -8.93 -14.27
C GLY A 122 -15.43 -7.90 -13.29
N THR A 123 -15.40 -8.15 -11.97
CA THR A 123 -15.83 -7.17 -10.97
C THR A 123 -14.68 -6.21 -10.63
N ASP A 124 -14.90 -4.92 -10.84
CA ASP A 124 -13.96 -3.88 -10.43
C ASP A 124 -14.01 -3.64 -8.91
N LEU A 125 -12.82 -3.46 -8.31
CA LEU A 125 -12.76 -3.01 -6.92
C LEU A 125 -13.15 -1.53 -6.81
N PRO A 126 -14.01 -1.14 -5.86
CA PRO A 126 -14.38 0.25 -5.60
C PRO A 126 -13.23 0.97 -4.90
N VAL A 127 -12.20 1.33 -5.68
CA VAL A 127 -11.03 2.07 -5.23
C VAL A 127 -11.31 3.56 -5.27
N ASN A 128 -10.96 4.27 -4.21
CA ASN A 128 -11.01 5.72 -4.16
C ASN A 128 -9.61 6.32 -4.17
N LEU A 129 -9.42 7.38 -4.97
CA LEU A 129 -8.27 8.27 -4.81
C LEU A 129 -8.49 9.12 -3.56
N VAL A 130 -7.59 9.01 -2.58
CA VAL A 130 -7.70 9.74 -1.31
C VAL A 130 -7.03 11.09 -1.47
N GLY A 131 -5.80 11.12 -1.99
CA GLY A 131 -5.03 12.34 -2.18
C GLY A 131 -3.70 12.11 -2.89
N ARG A 132 -2.88 13.16 -2.95
CA ARG A 132 -1.54 13.14 -3.54
C ARG A 132 -0.52 13.70 -2.55
N LYS A 133 0.65 13.07 -2.52
CA LYS A 133 1.85 13.50 -1.82
C LYS A 133 2.64 14.45 -2.71
N SER A 134 3.64 15.12 -2.14
CA SER A 134 4.56 15.98 -2.91
C SER A 134 5.53 15.18 -3.77
N SER A 135 5.95 14.00 -3.31
CA SER A 135 6.74 13.04 -4.07
C SER A 135 6.31 11.59 -3.77
N GLN A 136 6.93 10.63 -4.47
CA GLN A 136 6.83 9.20 -4.18
C GLN A 136 7.32 8.89 -2.76
N GLY A 137 6.89 7.74 -2.22
CA GLY A 137 7.17 7.34 -0.84
C GLY A 137 7.09 5.83 -0.63
N LEU A 138 7.78 5.33 0.40
CA LEU A 138 7.71 3.93 0.81
C LEU A 138 6.66 3.71 1.90
N GLY A 139 6.95 4.20 3.10
CA GLY A 139 6.13 3.98 4.30
C GLY A 139 4.88 4.84 4.31
N ILE A 140 3.77 4.22 4.73
CA ILE A 140 2.52 4.88 5.09
C ILE A 140 2.00 4.25 6.38
N ALA A 141 1.50 5.07 7.28
CA ALA A 141 0.85 4.66 8.53
C ALA A 141 -0.38 5.53 8.78
N VAL A 142 -1.30 5.04 9.60
CA VAL A 142 -2.46 5.80 10.06
C VAL A 142 -2.37 5.94 11.57
N ASP A 143 -2.55 7.14 12.08
CA ASP A 143 -2.81 7.38 13.49
C ASP A 143 -4.27 6.97 13.79
N PRO A 144 -4.50 5.90 14.59
CA PRO A 144 -5.85 5.41 14.84
C PRO A 144 -6.68 6.35 15.72
N ARG A 145 -6.08 7.41 16.29
CA ARG A 145 -6.79 8.36 17.16
C ARG A 145 -7.64 9.35 16.36
N ASP A 146 -7.18 9.75 15.18
CA ASP A 146 -7.82 10.79 14.38
C ASP A 146 -7.77 10.55 12.85
N ASP A 147 -7.29 9.37 12.42
CA ASP A 147 -7.11 8.98 11.02
C ASP A 147 -6.10 9.81 10.23
N THR A 148 -5.19 10.51 10.91
CA THR A 148 -4.07 11.18 10.25
C THR A 148 -3.16 10.16 9.57
N ILE A 149 -2.94 10.33 8.27
CA ILE A 149 -2.00 9.54 7.49
C ILE A 149 -0.60 10.15 7.65
N ILE A 150 0.36 9.32 8.05
CA ILE A 150 1.78 9.67 8.18
C ILE A 150 2.54 8.96 7.06
N PHE A 151 3.39 9.68 6.34
CA PHE A 151 4.14 9.15 5.21
C PHE A 151 5.51 9.84 5.05
N SER A 152 6.37 9.24 4.23
CA SER A 152 7.73 9.75 3.98
C SER A 152 7.92 10.03 2.49
N PRO A 153 7.77 11.29 2.05
CA PRO A 153 8.08 11.66 0.68
C PRO A 153 9.62 11.65 0.48
N LEU A 154 10.06 10.92 -0.54
CA LEU A 154 11.47 10.62 -0.80
C LEU A 154 12.28 11.84 -1.24
N THR A 155 11.72 12.71 -2.08
CA THR A 155 12.46 13.85 -2.64
C THR A 155 12.79 14.89 -1.56
N GLU A 156 11.84 15.17 -0.69
CA GLU A 156 12.00 16.12 0.42
C GLU A 156 12.75 15.50 1.60
N THR A 157 13.01 14.19 1.59
CA THR A 157 13.68 13.46 2.68
C THR A 157 13.03 13.72 4.05
N ALA A 158 11.70 13.79 4.08
CA ALA A 158 10.92 14.25 5.22
C ALA A 158 9.97 13.18 5.76
N ILE A 159 9.34 13.49 6.90
CA ILE A 159 8.13 12.81 7.39
C ILE A 159 7.03 13.87 7.40
N ALA A 160 5.92 13.57 6.75
CA ALA A 160 4.78 14.47 6.64
C ALA A 160 3.52 13.78 7.18
N ALA A 161 2.57 14.59 7.64
CA ALA A 161 1.29 14.11 8.14
C ALA A 161 0.13 14.87 7.48
N TRP A 162 -0.92 14.13 7.14
CA TRP A 162 -2.12 14.70 6.54
C TRP A 162 -3.37 13.95 7.00
N ASN A 163 -4.38 14.70 7.44
CA ASN A 163 -5.67 14.14 7.81
C ASN A 163 -6.64 14.25 6.61
N PRO A 164 -7.06 13.13 6.01
CA PRO A 164 -7.91 13.15 4.82
C PRO A 164 -9.37 13.54 5.11
N ILE A 165 -9.81 13.49 6.38
CA ILE A 165 -11.18 13.86 6.77
C ILE A 165 -11.30 15.38 6.89
N THR A 166 -10.38 16.00 7.64
CA THR A 166 -10.39 17.44 7.91
C THR A 166 -9.60 18.24 6.88
N ASN A 167 -8.86 17.54 6.02
CA ASN A 167 -7.91 18.10 5.05
C ASN A 167 -6.82 19.00 5.69
N SER A 168 -6.36 18.64 6.90
CA SER A 168 -5.30 19.38 7.60
C SER A 168 -3.93 18.74 7.37
N HIS A 169 -2.90 19.56 7.17
CA HIS A 169 -1.50 19.15 6.96
C HIS A 169 -0.62 19.54 8.15
N LYS A 170 0.37 18.71 8.49
CA LYS A 170 1.37 18.96 9.54
C LYS A 170 2.76 18.50 9.10
#